data_AF-K1Q6W3-F1
#
_entry.id   AF-K1Q6W3-F1
#
_cell.length_a   1.000
_cell.length_b   1.000
_cell.length_c   1.000
_cell.angle_alpha   90.00
_cell.angle_beta   90.00
_cell.angle_gamma   90.00
#
_symmetry.space_group_name_H-M   'P 1'
#
loop_
_entity.id
_entity.type
_entity.pdbx_description
1 polymer ?
#
loop_
_entity_poly.entity_id
_entity_poly.type
_entity_poly.pdbx_seq_one_letter_code
_entity_poly.pdbx_strand_id
1 'polypeptide(L)'
;MNVQIQMYRCENRSNLKGKGCASSPNDSEQQKRLRGAAEDLRAATNIAASNALKKKLIRRLENAARRTASATTQLINASKNANKSNTNKTSEHQLTQQCQIMNEQLPLLIQGFRGSETNQDSATAQLQLINASKEFIQPASQLVSAANAAAPTVGDQAASMNMNQAVKTMTTALAELRTASGKAEEMCISLEVDAALDQLTELDRELEEYRRAADSGNLVPLPGETVEASAMKLGSTSKNVGSAMAQLLTAASQGNENYVGVAARDTANALRVLTEATRGVASTSEDIEVRRQVIDSARDVIDKSTHLLEETKRAMNDPENPENQARLNQVAKAVSSALNNCVNALPGQRDVDNAIRQITDSSQELASTKYPSTDRTFQEIQIEINNAAVNLNQAASDIVTASRGTPKQLAESSREYSSSYSEFIKSGLTMAGLSKDGDTQNQIVGGLKNVSMVSSKLLLAAKSVSADPNAPNTKNLLSQAARAVTESINQLINMMKSMLESANEPVTDLSYFECLDSVMEKSKLLGDSMTGITNHAKKGDLENFCDSVGNFSTSVCGLTEAASQAAYLVGIADGASEP
;
A
#
# COMPACT_ATOMS: atom_id res chain seq x y z
N MET A 1 9.10 -33.68 20.52
CA MET A 1 7.95 -34.13 21.35
C MET A 1 6.59 -33.76 20.74
N ASN A 2 6.41 -32.56 20.17
CA ASN A 2 5.12 -32.14 19.58
C ASN A 2 4.65 -32.97 18.37
N VAL A 3 5.54 -33.42 17.48
CA VAL A 3 5.15 -34.14 16.24
C VAL A 3 4.64 -35.56 16.53
N GLN A 4 5.24 -36.28 17.49
CA GLN A 4 4.74 -37.60 17.91
C GLN A 4 3.37 -37.50 18.59
N ILE A 5 3.16 -36.46 19.41
CA ILE A 5 1.87 -36.20 20.05
C ILE A 5 0.81 -35.81 19.00
N GLN A 6 1.17 -35.02 17.99
CA GLN A 6 0.28 -34.70 16.88
C GLN A 6 -0.06 -35.93 16.03
N MET A 7 0.91 -36.77 15.66
CA MET A 7 0.63 -38.00 14.93
C MET A 7 -0.27 -38.95 15.74
N TYR A 8 0.00 -39.12 17.04
CA TYR A 8 -0.84 -39.95 17.91
C TYR A 8 -2.25 -39.38 18.09
N ARG A 9 -2.41 -38.05 18.11
CA ARG A 9 -3.73 -37.38 18.14
C ARG A 9 -4.47 -37.51 16.81
N CYS A 10 -3.78 -37.39 15.67
CA CYS A 10 -4.37 -37.58 14.34
C CYS A 10 -4.76 -39.05 14.09
N GLU A 11 -3.93 -40.00 14.51
CA GLU A 11 -4.20 -41.43 14.41
C GLU A 11 -5.39 -41.84 15.28
N ASN A 12 -5.50 -41.31 16.51
CA ASN A 12 -6.67 -41.51 17.37
C ASN A 12 -7.93 -40.85 16.79
N ARG A 13 -7.84 -39.64 16.23
CA ARG A 13 -8.97 -38.98 15.54
C ARG A 13 -9.43 -39.76 14.30
N SER A 14 -8.50 -40.28 13.51
CA SER A 14 -8.79 -41.09 12.33
C SER A 14 -9.45 -42.42 12.73
N ASN A 15 -8.97 -43.08 13.79
CA ASN A 15 -9.58 -44.30 14.33
C ASN A 15 -10.99 -44.07 14.91
N LEU A 16 -11.21 -42.98 15.65
CA LEU A 16 -12.53 -42.62 16.17
C LEU A 16 -13.54 -42.31 15.06
N LYS A 17 -13.12 -41.56 14.03
CA LYS A 17 -13.96 -41.23 12.87
C LYS A 17 -14.20 -42.44 11.96
N GLY A 18 -13.21 -43.33 11.82
CA GLY A 18 -13.34 -44.60 11.09
C GLY A 18 -14.37 -45.54 11.73
N LYS A 19 -14.45 -45.58 13.06
CA LYS A 19 -15.51 -46.30 13.78
C LYS A 19 -16.91 -45.72 13.54
N GLY A 20 -17.04 -44.40 13.40
CA GLY A 20 -18.29 -43.75 13.00
C GLY A 20 -18.74 -44.16 11.59
N CYS A 21 -17.85 -44.06 10.61
CA CYS A 21 -18.15 -44.49 9.23
C CYS A 21 -18.49 -45.98 9.11
N ALA A 22 -17.84 -46.84 9.90
CA ALA A 22 -18.15 -48.26 9.94
C ALA A 22 -19.56 -48.55 10.53
N SER A 23 -20.03 -47.68 11.42
CA SER A 23 -21.37 -47.77 12.04
C SER A 23 -22.47 -47.17 11.15
N SER A 24 -22.11 -46.29 10.20
CA SER A 24 -23.05 -45.64 9.28
C SER A 24 -22.43 -45.46 7.88
N PRO A 25 -22.35 -46.53 7.08
CA PRO A 25 -21.58 -46.56 5.84
C PRO A 25 -22.08 -45.63 4.73
N ASN A 26 -23.37 -45.27 4.72
CA ASN A 26 -24.00 -44.44 3.69
C ASN A 26 -24.09 -42.95 4.06
N ASP A 27 -23.54 -42.54 5.20
CA ASP A 27 -23.55 -41.14 5.62
C ASP A 27 -22.45 -40.35 4.91
N SER A 28 -22.85 -39.53 3.93
CA SER A 28 -21.97 -38.71 3.11
C SER A 28 -21.09 -37.75 3.94
N GLU A 29 -21.62 -37.24 5.06
CA GLU A 29 -20.89 -36.30 5.89
C GLU A 29 -19.78 -37.00 6.70
N GLN A 30 -20.02 -38.22 7.17
CA GLN A 30 -19.00 -39.01 7.86
C GLN A 30 -17.91 -39.50 6.90
N GLN A 31 -18.27 -39.94 5.69
CA GLN A 31 -17.30 -40.29 4.66
C GLN A 31 -16.39 -39.11 4.30
N LYS A 32 -16.95 -37.90 4.15
CA LYS A 32 -16.18 -36.67 3.88
C LYS A 32 -15.26 -36.32 5.05
N ARG A 33 -15.72 -36.46 6.29
CA ARG A 33 -14.92 -36.23 7.52
C ARG A 33 -13.79 -37.25 7.71
N LEU A 34 -13.97 -38.50 7.28
CA LEU A 34 -12.94 -39.54 7.31
C LEU A 34 -11.87 -39.28 6.24
N ARG A 35 -12.29 -38.92 5.02
CA ARG A 35 -11.38 -38.57 3.93
C ARG A 35 -10.49 -37.38 4.29
N GLY A 36 -11.08 -36.30 4.84
CA GLY A 36 -10.31 -35.16 5.35
C GLY A 36 -9.34 -35.55 6.48
N ALA A 37 -9.74 -36.44 7.40
CA ALA A 37 -8.85 -36.91 8.46
C ALA A 37 -7.69 -37.80 7.94
N ALA A 38 -7.91 -38.55 6.86
CA ALA A 38 -6.87 -39.34 6.21
C ALA A 38 -5.89 -38.45 5.43
N GLU A 39 -6.38 -37.40 4.76
CA GLU A 39 -5.57 -36.37 4.11
C GLU A 39 -4.74 -35.59 5.15
N ASP A 40 -5.34 -35.18 6.27
CA ASP A 40 -4.64 -34.55 7.41
C ASP A 40 -3.52 -35.45 7.97
N LEU A 41 -3.80 -36.76 8.12
CA LEU A 41 -2.81 -37.72 8.61
C LEU A 41 -1.66 -37.90 7.61
N ARG A 42 -1.97 -37.99 6.31
CA ARG A 42 -0.97 -38.09 5.24
C ARG A 42 -0.09 -36.84 5.19
N ALA A 43 -0.69 -35.65 5.27
CA ALA A 43 0.03 -34.38 5.32
C ALA A 43 0.93 -34.30 6.56
N ALA A 44 0.41 -34.62 7.75
CA ALA A 44 1.19 -34.65 8.99
C ALA A 44 2.36 -35.65 8.93
N THR A 45 2.16 -36.81 8.31
CA THR A 45 3.19 -37.84 8.14
C THR A 45 4.29 -37.37 7.19
N ASN A 46 3.94 -36.76 6.06
CA ASN A 46 4.90 -36.18 5.12
C ASN A 46 5.73 -35.06 5.78
N ILE A 47 5.09 -34.17 6.54
CA ILE A 47 5.78 -33.10 7.29
C ILE A 47 6.73 -33.70 8.34
N ALA A 48 6.29 -34.74 9.07
CA ALA A 48 7.11 -35.41 10.07
C ALA A 48 8.34 -36.11 9.46
N ALA A 49 8.15 -36.81 8.35
CA ALA A 49 9.22 -37.49 7.62
C ALA A 49 10.24 -36.49 7.04
N SER A 50 9.75 -35.41 6.41
CA SER A 50 10.59 -34.34 5.87
C SER A 50 11.39 -33.64 6.98
N ASN A 51 10.75 -33.28 8.10
CA ASN A 51 11.43 -32.65 9.24
C ASN A 51 12.49 -33.57 9.89
N ALA A 52 12.22 -34.87 10.02
CA ALA A 52 13.18 -35.82 10.54
C ALA A 52 14.41 -35.95 9.63
N LEU A 53 14.18 -35.97 8.32
CA LEU A 53 15.23 -36.06 7.32
C LEU A 53 16.07 -34.76 7.27
N LYS A 54 15.42 -33.60 7.33
CA LYS A 54 16.05 -32.27 7.44
C LYS A 54 16.97 -32.18 8.66
N LYS A 55 16.48 -32.54 9.85
CA LYS A 55 17.32 -32.58 11.07
C LYS A 55 18.53 -33.51 10.93
N LYS A 56 18.37 -34.64 10.26
CA LYS A 56 19.48 -35.58 10.01
C LYS A 56 20.52 -35.01 9.06
N LEU A 57 20.10 -34.29 8.01
CA LEU A 57 20.98 -33.65 7.04
C LEU A 57 21.75 -32.48 7.66
N ILE A 58 21.08 -31.60 8.42
CA ILE A 58 21.72 -30.49 9.13
C ILE A 58 22.74 -31.01 10.15
N ARG A 59 22.40 -32.03 10.95
CA ARG A 59 23.39 -32.66 11.85
C ARG A 59 24.59 -33.24 11.11
N ARG A 60 24.39 -33.78 9.90
CA ARG A 60 25.49 -34.27 9.07
C ARG A 60 26.37 -33.11 8.59
N LEU A 61 25.76 -31.98 8.21
CA LEU A 61 26.45 -30.76 7.82
C LEU A 61 27.25 -30.15 8.99
N GLU A 62 26.66 -30.04 10.18
CA GLU A 62 27.32 -29.58 11.40
C GLU A 62 28.58 -30.41 11.72
N ASN A 63 28.45 -31.73 11.64
CA ASN A 63 29.58 -32.64 11.86
C ASN A 63 30.67 -32.50 10.78
N ALA A 64 30.28 -32.33 9.52
CA ALA A 64 31.22 -32.10 8.42
C ALA A 64 31.94 -30.75 8.55
N ALA A 65 31.22 -29.68 8.92
CA ALA A 65 31.77 -28.35 9.16
C ALA A 65 32.76 -28.36 10.34
N ARG A 66 32.41 -29.02 11.45
CA ARG A 66 33.30 -29.17 12.62
C ARG A 66 34.59 -29.93 12.27
N ARG A 67 34.49 -31.04 11.53
CA ARG A 67 35.65 -31.79 11.04
C ARG A 67 36.51 -30.94 10.12
N THR A 68 35.89 -30.19 9.22
CA THR A 68 36.58 -29.31 8.28
C THR A 68 37.29 -28.16 8.99
N ALA A 69 36.67 -27.54 10.01
CA ALA A 69 37.29 -26.50 10.82
C ALA A 69 38.54 -27.01 11.53
N SER A 70 38.46 -28.20 12.15
CA SER A 70 39.61 -28.84 12.80
C SER A 70 40.73 -29.18 11.80
N ALA A 71 40.39 -29.78 10.65
CA ALA A 71 41.34 -30.11 9.60
C ALA A 71 42.01 -28.86 8.98
N THR A 72 41.26 -27.75 8.89
CA THR A 72 41.79 -26.45 8.42
C THR A 72 42.81 -25.91 9.40
N THR A 73 42.53 -25.90 10.71
CA THR A 73 43.50 -25.46 11.72
C THR A 73 44.77 -26.32 11.69
N GLN A 74 44.62 -27.64 11.56
CA GLN A 74 45.76 -28.55 11.43
C GLN A 74 46.58 -28.26 10.16
N LEU A 75 45.92 -28.03 9.02
CA LEU A 75 46.59 -27.72 7.76
C LEU A 75 47.30 -26.36 7.82
N ILE A 76 46.71 -25.33 8.43
CA ILE A 76 47.36 -24.02 8.62
C ILE A 76 48.63 -24.17 9.46
N ASN A 77 48.56 -24.92 10.56
CA ASN A 77 49.71 -25.13 11.44
C ASN A 77 50.81 -25.96 10.74
N ALA A 78 50.43 -27.02 10.03
CA ALA A 78 51.37 -27.84 9.26
C ALA A 78 52.01 -27.03 8.11
N SER A 79 51.24 -26.20 7.41
CA SER A 79 51.69 -25.32 6.32
C SER A 79 52.68 -24.27 6.83
N LYS A 80 52.38 -23.61 7.97
CA LYS A 80 53.30 -22.66 8.62
C LYS A 80 54.61 -23.32 9.05
N ASN A 81 54.56 -24.56 9.52
CA ASN A 81 55.77 -25.28 9.92
C ASN A 81 56.59 -25.72 8.70
N ALA A 82 55.93 -26.24 7.66
CA ALA A 82 56.56 -26.63 6.41
C ALA A 82 57.22 -25.44 5.69
N ASN A 83 56.60 -24.25 5.74
CA ASN A 83 57.15 -23.03 5.14
C ASN A 83 58.52 -22.61 5.68
N LYS A 84 58.84 -22.94 6.94
CA LYS A 84 60.15 -22.63 7.54
C LYS A 84 61.32 -23.33 6.83
N SER A 85 61.02 -24.42 6.12
CA SER A 85 61.99 -25.24 5.39
C SER A 85 61.73 -25.27 3.88
N ASN A 86 60.86 -24.37 3.39
CA ASN A 86 60.50 -24.31 1.98
C ASN A 86 61.60 -23.60 1.18
N THR A 87 62.05 -24.23 0.11
CA THR A 87 63.14 -23.74 -0.74
C THR A 87 62.65 -22.82 -1.88
N ASN A 88 61.35 -22.80 -2.17
CA ASN A 88 60.76 -22.03 -3.26
C ASN A 88 59.90 -20.86 -2.74
N LYS A 89 60.41 -19.63 -2.88
CA LYS A 89 59.76 -18.38 -2.45
C LYS A 89 58.36 -18.14 -3.03
N THR A 90 58.10 -18.60 -4.26
CA THR A 90 56.78 -18.44 -4.90
C THR A 90 55.73 -19.32 -4.22
N SER A 91 56.08 -20.59 -3.96
CA SER A 91 55.22 -21.52 -3.23
C SER A 91 55.02 -21.10 -1.77
N GLU A 92 56.06 -20.53 -1.16
CA GLU A 92 56.05 -20.02 0.20
C GLU A 92 55.07 -18.85 0.35
N HIS A 93 55.10 -17.90 -0.59
CA HIS A 93 54.21 -16.75 -0.60
C HIS A 93 52.75 -17.15 -0.86
N GLN A 94 52.52 -18.03 -1.85
CA GLN A 94 51.18 -18.53 -2.17
C GLN A 94 50.55 -19.30 -1.00
N LEU A 95 51.31 -20.15 -0.31
CA LEU A 95 50.82 -20.91 0.85
C LEU A 95 50.50 -19.98 2.04
N THR A 96 51.35 -18.97 2.27
CA THR A 96 51.13 -17.97 3.34
C THR A 96 49.87 -17.16 3.10
N GLN A 97 49.67 -16.70 1.86
CA GLN A 97 48.48 -15.95 1.46
C GLN A 97 47.20 -16.76 1.66
N GLN A 98 47.19 -18.03 1.21
CA GLN A 98 46.02 -18.91 1.38
C GLN A 98 45.76 -19.24 2.86
N CYS A 99 46.81 -19.36 3.69
CA CYS A 99 46.64 -19.50 5.15
C CYS A 99 46.04 -18.25 5.81
N GLN A 100 46.33 -17.05 5.32
CA GLN A 100 45.74 -15.80 5.84
C GLN A 100 44.25 -15.72 5.50
N ILE A 101 43.89 -15.93 4.22
CA ILE A 101 42.49 -15.98 3.77
C ILE A 101 41.70 -17.00 4.60
N MET A 102 42.28 -18.17 4.86
CA MET A 102 41.59 -19.16 5.68
C MET A 102 41.44 -18.81 7.16
N ASN A 103 42.36 -18.03 7.75
CA ASN A 103 42.20 -17.56 9.13
C ASN A 103 41.04 -16.56 9.28
N GLU A 104 40.71 -15.81 8.22
CA GLU A 104 39.58 -14.89 8.20
C GLU A 104 38.24 -15.61 8.01
N GLN A 105 38.22 -16.66 7.20
CA GLN A 105 37.00 -17.43 6.88
C GLN A 105 36.64 -18.50 7.92
N LEU A 106 37.62 -18.99 8.68
CA LEU A 106 37.42 -20.03 9.71
C LEU A 106 36.45 -19.63 10.85
N PRO A 107 36.51 -18.41 11.41
CA PRO A 107 35.54 -17.95 12.41
C PRO A 107 34.09 -17.96 11.91
N LEU A 108 33.86 -17.62 10.64
CA LEU A 108 32.51 -17.58 10.05
C LEU A 108 31.89 -18.98 9.99
N LEU A 109 32.67 -19.99 9.60
CA LEU A 109 32.22 -21.39 9.63
C LEU A 109 31.93 -21.86 11.05
N ILE A 110 32.78 -21.47 12.03
CA ILE A 110 32.59 -21.82 13.44
C ILE A 110 31.32 -21.19 14.02
N GLN A 111 31.08 -19.92 13.70
CA GLN A 111 29.88 -19.21 14.11
C GLN A 111 28.64 -19.87 13.49
N GLY A 112 28.69 -20.24 12.21
CA GLY A 112 27.59 -20.90 11.52
C GLY A 112 27.17 -22.22 12.18
N PHE A 113 28.11 -23.14 12.45
CA PHE A 113 27.74 -24.43 13.03
C PHE A 113 27.36 -24.31 14.52
N ARG A 114 27.97 -23.41 15.29
CA ARG A 114 27.59 -23.18 16.70
C ARG A 114 26.20 -22.53 16.81
N GLY A 115 25.89 -21.61 15.90
CA GLY A 115 24.56 -21.01 15.78
C GLY A 115 23.48 -22.06 15.50
N SER A 116 23.75 -22.96 14.55
CA SER A 116 22.87 -24.11 14.25
C SER A 116 22.73 -25.08 15.43
N GLU A 117 23.82 -25.37 16.14
CA GLU A 117 23.78 -26.27 17.32
C GLU A 117 22.97 -25.70 18.48
N THR A 118 23.04 -24.38 18.68
CA THR A 118 22.31 -23.67 19.74
C THR A 118 20.83 -23.56 19.40
N ASN A 119 20.51 -23.29 18.13
CA ASN A 119 19.16 -23.07 17.62
C ASN A 119 18.79 -24.14 16.57
N GLN A 120 18.71 -25.41 17.00
CA GLN A 120 18.46 -26.57 16.12
C GLN A 120 17.13 -26.52 15.34
N ASP A 121 16.20 -25.66 15.75
CA ASP A 121 14.90 -25.49 15.09
C ASP A 121 14.78 -24.19 14.28
N SER A 122 15.78 -23.30 14.33
CA SER A 122 15.75 -22.04 13.57
C SER A 122 16.15 -22.26 12.12
N ALA A 123 15.27 -21.90 11.19
CA ALA A 123 15.55 -22.01 9.77
C ALA A 123 16.70 -21.09 9.33
N THR A 124 16.75 -19.89 9.91
CA THR A 124 17.78 -18.88 9.66
C THR A 124 19.18 -19.37 10.06
N ALA A 125 19.32 -19.98 11.23
CA ALA A 125 20.61 -20.52 11.70
C ALA A 125 21.10 -21.68 10.81
N GLN A 126 20.19 -22.52 10.34
CA GLN A 126 20.49 -23.63 9.42
C GLN A 126 20.94 -23.12 8.04
N LEU A 127 20.27 -22.09 7.50
CA LEU A 127 20.67 -21.45 6.23
C LEU A 127 22.02 -20.74 6.34
N GLN A 128 22.29 -20.06 7.46
CA GLN A 128 23.59 -19.44 7.71
C GLN A 128 24.72 -20.49 7.70
N LEU A 129 24.51 -21.66 8.30
CA LEU A 129 25.47 -22.77 8.21
C LEU A 129 25.67 -23.27 6.77
N ILE A 130 24.60 -23.41 5.99
CA ILE A 130 24.68 -23.85 4.58
C ILE A 130 25.49 -22.83 3.77
N ASN A 131 25.18 -21.54 3.88
CA ASN A 131 25.88 -20.48 3.15
C ASN A 131 27.34 -20.36 3.57
N ALA A 132 27.62 -20.35 4.88
CA ALA A 132 28.99 -20.34 5.39
C ALA A 132 29.78 -21.57 4.92
N SER A 133 29.15 -22.74 4.84
CA SER A 133 29.80 -23.95 4.33
C SER A 133 30.13 -23.83 2.83
N LYS A 134 29.25 -23.24 2.02
CA LYS A 134 29.49 -23.00 0.58
C LYS A 134 30.62 -22.01 0.33
N GLU A 135 30.57 -20.87 0.99
CA GLU A 135 31.59 -19.82 0.85
C GLU A 135 32.96 -20.32 1.32
N PHE A 136 33.00 -21.19 2.33
CA PHE A 136 34.23 -21.78 2.84
C PHE A 136 34.88 -22.81 1.88
N ILE A 137 34.09 -23.49 1.04
CA ILE A 137 34.57 -24.61 0.21
C ILE A 137 35.62 -24.17 -0.82
N GLN A 138 35.43 -23.02 -1.46
CA GLN A 138 36.35 -22.57 -2.52
C GLN A 138 37.72 -22.17 -1.95
N PRO A 139 37.83 -21.28 -0.96
CA PRO A 139 39.12 -20.94 -0.33
C PRO A 139 39.83 -22.16 0.26
N ALA A 140 39.10 -23.07 0.91
CA ALA A 140 39.66 -24.31 1.45
C ALA A 140 40.28 -25.21 0.38
N SER A 141 39.65 -25.29 -0.80
CA SER A 141 40.16 -26.04 -1.95
C SER A 141 41.45 -25.42 -2.52
N GLN A 142 41.54 -24.09 -2.54
CA GLN A 142 42.73 -23.37 -2.98
C GLN A 142 43.90 -23.59 -2.01
N LEU A 143 43.64 -23.59 -0.70
CA LEU A 143 44.66 -23.92 0.30
C LEU A 143 45.20 -25.35 0.14
N VAL A 144 44.33 -26.34 -0.08
CA VAL A 144 44.73 -27.73 -0.34
C VAL A 144 45.60 -27.82 -1.60
N SER A 145 45.24 -27.12 -2.67
CA SER A 145 46.03 -27.08 -3.90
C SER A 145 47.40 -26.42 -3.69
N ALA A 146 47.45 -25.32 -2.96
CA ALA A 146 48.69 -24.62 -2.64
C ALA A 146 49.62 -25.48 -1.76
N ALA A 147 49.06 -26.17 -0.77
CA ALA A 147 49.82 -27.08 0.10
C ALA A 147 50.38 -28.29 -0.69
N ASN A 148 49.62 -28.88 -1.61
CA ASN A 148 50.12 -29.94 -2.49
C ASN A 148 51.24 -29.45 -3.42
N ALA A 149 51.13 -28.24 -3.97
CA ALA A 149 52.15 -27.65 -4.82
C ALA A 149 53.44 -27.30 -4.05
N ALA A 150 53.33 -26.97 -2.76
CA ALA A 150 54.45 -26.68 -1.88
C ALA A 150 55.10 -27.95 -1.27
N ALA A 151 54.40 -29.08 -1.21
CA ALA A 151 54.92 -30.32 -0.62
C ALA A 151 56.29 -30.79 -1.16
N PRO A 152 56.59 -30.75 -2.47
CA PRO A 152 57.88 -31.18 -3.01
C PRO A 152 59.02 -30.16 -2.80
N THR A 153 58.73 -28.92 -2.41
CA THR A 153 59.73 -27.85 -2.22
C THR A 153 60.16 -27.69 -0.76
N VAL A 154 59.54 -28.44 0.15
CA VAL A 154 59.84 -28.47 1.59
C VAL A 154 61.02 -29.41 1.84
N GLY A 155 62.12 -28.85 2.36
CA GLY A 155 63.36 -29.60 2.62
C GLY A 155 63.30 -30.51 3.84
N ASP A 156 62.46 -30.21 4.84
CA ASP A 156 62.26 -31.08 6.00
C ASP A 156 61.25 -32.20 5.68
N GLN A 157 61.75 -33.42 5.67
CA GLN A 157 60.97 -34.61 5.36
C GLN A 157 59.85 -34.88 6.39
N ALA A 158 60.06 -34.54 7.66
CA ALA A 158 59.04 -34.71 8.71
C ALA A 158 57.92 -33.67 8.57
N ALA A 159 58.26 -32.40 8.33
CA ALA A 159 57.28 -31.36 8.06
C ALA A 159 56.49 -31.61 6.76
N SER A 160 57.15 -32.09 5.71
CA SER A 160 56.49 -32.46 4.45
C SER A 160 55.53 -33.65 4.62
N MET A 161 55.91 -34.70 5.37
CA MET A 161 55.00 -35.81 5.68
C MET A 161 53.79 -35.37 6.50
N ASN A 162 54.00 -34.53 7.53
CA ASN A 162 52.92 -34.01 8.36
C ASN A 162 51.95 -33.13 7.54
N MET A 163 52.48 -32.25 6.68
CA MET A 163 51.67 -31.44 5.78
C MET A 163 50.87 -32.29 4.80
N ASN A 164 51.47 -33.32 4.19
CA ASN A 164 50.76 -34.25 3.31
C ASN A 164 49.62 -34.99 4.02
N GLN A 165 49.83 -35.38 5.29
CA GLN A 165 48.78 -36.02 6.08
C GLN A 165 47.64 -35.04 6.44
N ALA A 166 47.98 -33.80 6.79
CA ALA A 166 47.00 -32.74 7.02
C ALA A 166 46.20 -32.42 5.75
N VAL A 167 46.84 -32.40 4.57
CA VAL A 167 46.18 -32.20 3.27
C VAL A 167 45.20 -33.33 2.95
N LYS A 168 45.58 -34.60 3.15
CA LYS A 168 44.68 -35.75 2.96
C LYS A 168 43.45 -35.68 3.87
N THR A 169 43.68 -35.35 5.15
CA THR A 169 42.61 -35.19 6.14
C THR A 169 41.67 -34.06 5.74
N MET A 170 42.21 -32.91 5.33
CA MET A 170 41.45 -31.75 4.86
C MET A 170 40.67 -32.04 3.58
N THR A 171 41.25 -32.77 2.62
CA THR A 171 40.58 -33.14 1.36
C THR A 171 39.39 -34.05 1.61
N THR A 172 39.54 -35.01 2.52
CA THR A 172 38.45 -35.91 2.93
C THR A 172 37.34 -35.13 3.63
N ALA A 173 37.69 -34.27 4.60
CA ALA A 173 36.72 -33.42 5.29
C ALA A 173 36.00 -32.46 4.34
N LEU A 174 36.71 -31.88 3.37
CA LEU A 174 36.15 -30.97 2.36
C LEU A 174 35.21 -31.70 1.40
N ALA A 175 35.51 -32.95 1.03
CA ALA A 175 34.62 -33.78 0.21
C ALA A 175 33.33 -34.15 0.96
N GLU A 176 33.44 -34.48 2.26
CA GLU A 176 32.28 -34.67 3.14
C GLU A 176 31.46 -33.39 3.27
N LEU A 177 32.10 -32.23 3.45
CA LEU A 177 31.44 -30.92 3.55
C LEU A 177 30.72 -30.54 2.25
N ARG A 178 31.35 -30.71 1.09
CA ARG A 178 30.70 -30.50 -0.22
C ARG A 178 29.46 -31.37 -0.38
N THR A 179 29.58 -32.65 -0.07
CA THR A 179 28.47 -33.61 -0.19
C THR A 179 27.34 -33.28 0.80
N ALA A 180 27.69 -32.94 2.04
CA ALA A 180 26.71 -32.59 3.06
C ALA A 180 26.02 -31.26 2.76
N SER A 181 26.77 -30.26 2.25
CA SER A 181 26.24 -28.96 1.86
C SER A 181 25.30 -29.06 0.66
N GLY A 182 25.67 -29.82 -0.38
CA GLY A 182 24.79 -30.02 -1.55
C GLY A 182 23.50 -30.77 -1.19
N LYS A 183 23.59 -31.82 -0.38
CA LYS A 183 22.39 -32.56 0.09
C LYS A 183 21.54 -31.75 1.06
N ALA A 184 22.16 -30.89 1.87
CA ALA A 184 21.42 -29.97 2.72
C ALA A 184 20.68 -28.94 1.87
N GLU A 185 21.34 -28.34 0.88
CA GLU A 185 20.76 -27.38 -0.05
C GLU A 185 19.53 -27.92 -0.80
N GLU A 186 19.63 -29.09 -1.44
CA GLU A 186 18.53 -29.70 -2.20
C GLU A 186 17.27 -29.93 -1.35
N MET A 187 17.42 -30.15 -0.04
CA MET A 187 16.29 -30.45 0.86
C MET A 187 15.88 -29.26 1.72
N CYS A 188 16.63 -28.16 1.64
CA CYS A 188 16.44 -26.95 2.41
C CYS A 188 15.97 -25.77 1.58
N ILE A 189 15.49 -25.97 0.35
CA ILE A 189 14.83 -24.91 -0.41
C ILE A 189 13.55 -24.43 0.33
N SER A 190 12.90 -25.33 1.08
CA SER A 190 11.84 -24.97 2.04
C SER A 190 12.29 -24.12 3.23
N LEU A 191 13.60 -24.06 3.54
CA LEU A 191 14.11 -23.24 4.63
C LEU A 191 14.03 -21.75 4.35
N GLU A 192 14.10 -21.32 3.09
CA GLU A 192 14.03 -19.89 2.78
C GLU A 192 12.63 -19.35 3.08
N VAL A 193 11.59 -20.14 2.78
CA VAL A 193 10.21 -19.83 3.16
C VAL A 193 10.04 -19.91 4.69
N ASP A 194 10.62 -20.91 5.34
CA ASP A 194 10.59 -21.02 6.81
C ASP A 194 11.29 -19.83 7.50
N ALA A 195 12.45 -19.41 7.00
CA ALA A 195 13.19 -18.26 7.53
C ALA A 195 12.45 -16.94 7.28
N ALA A 196 11.77 -16.82 6.13
CA ALA A 196 10.87 -15.70 5.87
C ALA A 196 9.70 -15.68 6.86
N LEU A 197 9.08 -16.83 7.15
CA LEU A 197 8.01 -16.95 8.16
C LEU A 197 8.50 -16.59 9.59
N ASP A 198 9.68 -17.07 9.98
CA ASP A 198 10.31 -16.72 11.26
C ASP A 198 10.53 -15.19 11.35
N GLN A 199 11.02 -14.58 10.27
CA GLN A 199 11.21 -13.13 10.17
C GLN A 199 9.88 -12.37 10.27
N LEU A 200 8.81 -12.82 9.61
CA LEU A 200 7.50 -12.19 9.71
C LEU A 200 6.92 -12.26 11.12
N THR A 201 7.14 -13.38 11.82
CA THR A 201 6.71 -13.55 13.20
C THR A 201 7.41 -12.54 14.12
N GLU A 202 8.70 -12.30 13.91
CA GLU A 202 9.45 -11.29 14.66
C GLU A 202 8.98 -9.86 14.31
N LEU A 203 8.69 -9.58 13.04
CA LEU A 203 8.17 -8.28 12.62
C LEU A 203 6.77 -7.99 13.20
N ASP A 204 5.88 -8.99 13.32
CA ASP A 204 4.59 -8.79 14.02
C ASP A 204 4.81 -8.46 15.51
N ARG A 205 5.79 -9.12 16.15
CA ARG A 205 6.18 -8.83 17.54
C ARG A 205 6.71 -7.39 17.68
N GLU A 206 7.54 -6.94 16.74
CA GLU A 206 8.02 -5.55 16.69
C GLU A 206 6.87 -4.55 16.50
N LEU A 207 5.91 -4.81 15.60
CA LEU A 207 4.74 -3.94 15.42
C LEU A 207 3.86 -3.88 16.67
N GLU A 208 3.70 -4.98 17.40
CA GLU A 208 3.00 -5.00 18.69
C GLU A 208 3.74 -4.18 19.76
N GLU A 209 5.07 -4.21 19.76
CA GLU A 209 5.88 -3.32 20.61
C GLU A 209 5.69 -1.84 20.22
N TYR A 210 5.65 -1.52 18.92
CA TYR A 210 5.34 -0.17 18.46
C TYR A 210 3.95 0.28 18.85
N ARG A 211 2.95 -0.60 18.78
CA ARG A 211 1.58 -0.32 19.24
C ARG A 211 1.56 0.09 20.71
N ARG A 212 2.23 -0.69 21.56
CA ARG A 212 2.32 -0.40 23.01
C ARG A 212 3.06 0.91 23.27
N ALA A 213 4.15 1.16 22.55
CA ALA A 213 4.90 2.41 22.67
C ALA A 213 4.09 3.64 22.18
N ALA A 214 3.28 3.47 21.13
CA ALA A 214 2.37 4.51 20.64
C ALA A 214 1.26 4.81 21.65
N ASP A 215 0.68 3.77 22.27
CA ASP A 215 -0.34 3.89 23.31
C ASP A 215 0.21 4.55 24.58
N SER A 216 1.46 4.28 24.94
CA SER A 216 2.13 4.91 26.08
C SER A 216 2.72 6.29 25.78
N GLY A 217 2.61 6.79 24.53
CA GLY A 217 3.18 8.07 24.11
C GLY A 217 4.71 8.12 24.05
N ASN A 218 5.39 6.97 24.06
CA ASN A 218 6.86 6.87 24.07
C ASN A 218 7.47 6.67 22.67
N LEU A 219 6.63 6.60 21.63
CA LEU A 219 7.09 6.41 20.26
C LEU A 219 7.59 7.74 19.68
N VAL A 220 8.91 7.92 19.63
CA VAL A 220 9.55 9.14 19.13
C VAL A 220 10.20 8.94 17.75
N PRO A 221 10.15 9.97 16.88
CA PRO A 221 10.76 9.91 15.56
C PRO A 221 12.29 9.90 15.65
N LEU A 222 12.94 9.22 14.71
CA LEU A 222 14.40 9.24 14.62
C LEU A 222 14.90 10.58 14.05
N PRO A 223 16.14 11.00 14.34
CA PRO A 223 16.69 12.25 13.81
C PRO A 223 16.65 12.27 12.28
N GLY A 224 15.93 13.25 11.71
CA GLY A 224 15.76 13.41 10.26
C GLY A 224 14.54 12.72 9.64
N GLU A 225 13.74 11.98 10.42
CA GLU A 225 12.46 11.46 9.95
C GLU A 225 11.40 12.55 9.93
N THR A 226 10.71 12.70 8.79
CA THR A 226 9.52 13.55 8.67
C THR A 226 8.30 12.70 8.30
N VAL A 227 7.10 13.25 8.51
CA VAL A 227 5.83 12.60 8.15
C VAL A 227 5.80 12.28 6.65
N GLU A 228 6.28 13.21 5.83
CA GLU A 228 6.25 13.13 4.37
C GLU A 228 7.20 12.05 3.84
N ALA A 229 8.44 12.05 4.33
CA ALA A 229 9.44 11.06 3.94
C ALA A 229 9.00 9.65 4.36
N SER A 230 8.44 9.52 5.56
CA SER A 230 7.96 8.25 6.10
C SER A 230 6.72 7.74 5.34
N ALA A 231 5.76 8.61 5.03
CA ALA A 231 4.56 8.25 4.27
C ALA A 231 4.90 7.86 2.82
N MET A 232 5.81 8.57 2.15
CA MET A 232 6.30 8.19 0.82
C MET A 232 7.09 6.88 0.84
N LYS A 233 7.93 6.67 1.86
CA LYS A 233 8.64 5.40 2.06
C LYS A 233 7.66 4.25 2.28
N LEU A 234 6.60 4.45 3.05
CA LEU A 234 5.55 3.44 3.26
C LEU A 234 4.81 3.12 1.96
N GLY A 235 4.37 4.13 1.20
CA GLY A 235 3.67 3.94 -0.06
C GLY A 235 4.50 3.22 -1.13
N SER A 236 5.77 3.60 -1.30
CA SER A 236 6.71 2.92 -2.21
C SER A 236 7.02 1.49 -1.77
N THR A 237 7.23 1.28 -0.47
CA THR A 237 7.52 -0.05 0.06
C THR A 237 6.30 -0.97 -0.05
N SER A 238 5.08 -0.46 0.13
CA SER A 238 3.84 -1.20 -0.10
C SER A 238 3.76 -1.76 -1.54
N LYS A 239 4.18 -1.00 -2.54
CA LYS A 239 4.30 -1.49 -3.93
C LYS A 239 5.39 -2.54 -4.09
N ASN A 240 6.53 -2.36 -3.45
CA ASN A 240 7.62 -3.33 -3.47
C ASN A 240 7.17 -4.67 -2.88
N VAL A 241 6.43 -4.65 -1.76
CA VAL A 241 5.80 -5.85 -1.18
C VAL A 241 4.83 -6.48 -2.18
N GLY A 242 3.93 -5.69 -2.78
CA GLY A 242 2.99 -6.21 -3.79
C GLY A 242 3.69 -6.87 -4.99
N SER A 243 4.79 -6.28 -5.47
CA SER A 243 5.61 -6.84 -6.55
C SER A 243 6.33 -8.14 -6.14
N ALA A 244 6.97 -8.15 -4.97
CA ALA A 244 7.63 -9.34 -4.43
C ALA A 244 6.64 -10.50 -4.25
N MET A 245 5.41 -10.20 -3.83
CA MET A 245 4.34 -11.18 -3.72
C MET A 245 3.82 -11.69 -5.07
N ALA A 246 3.72 -10.83 -6.07
CA ALA A 246 3.38 -11.25 -7.42
C ALA A 246 4.45 -12.19 -8.00
N GLN A 247 5.73 -11.91 -7.73
CA GLN A 247 6.85 -12.79 -8.09
C GLN A 247 6.78 -14.12 -7.33
N LEU A 248 6.49 -14.09 -6.03
CA LEU A 248 6.30 -15.28 -5.20
C LEU A 248 5.16 -16.16 -5.72
N LEU A 249 4.01 -15.55 -6.02
CA LEU A 249 2.84 -16.23 -6.58
C LEU A 249 3.16 -16.88 -7.94
N THR A 250 3.88 -16.16 -8.79
CA THR A 250 4.33 -16.66 -10.10
C THR A 250 5.27 -17.84 -9.93
N ALA A 251 6.29 -17.71 -9.07
CA ALA A 251 7.24 -18.79 -8.79
C ALA A 251 6.55 -20.03 -8.21
N ALA A 252 5.59 -19.84 -7.30
CA ALA A 252 4.81 -20.91 -6.70
C ALA A 252 3.93 -21.61 -7.74
N SER A 253 3.30 -20.85 -8.64
CA SER A 253 2.47 -21.41 -9.71
C SER A 253 3.26 -22.22 -10.74
N GLN A 254 4.53 -21.90 -10.94
CA GLN A 254 5.44 -22.63 -11.83
C GLN A 254 6.09 -23.84 -11.16
N GLY A 255 5.89 -24.03 -9.85
CA GLY A 255 6.55 -25.08 -9.07
C GLY A 255 8.06 -24.93 -9.00
N ASN A 256 8.59 -23.72 -9.23
CA ASN A 256 10.03 -23.49 -9.29
C ASN A 256 10.59 -23.15 -7.91
N GLU A 257 11.00 -24.19 -7.19
CA GLU A 257 11.34 -24.10 -5.76
C GLU A 257 12.44 -23.05 -5.47
N ASN A 258 13.45 -22.92 -6.33
CA ASN A 258 14.54 -21.96 -6.14
C ASN A 258 14.08 -20.50 -6.22
N TYR A 259 13.15 -20.19 -7.13
CA TYR A 259 12.63 -18.83 -7.26
C TYR A 259 11.63 -18.51 -6.15
N VAL A 260 10.92 -19.52 -5.63
CA VAL A 260 10.01 -19.35 -4.49
C VAL A 260 10.78 -18.94 -3.23
N GLY A 261 11.90 -19.60 -2.94
CA GLY A 261 12.72 -19.26 -1.77
C GLY A 261 13.30 -17.84 -1.83
N VAL A 262 13.84 -17.44 -2.99
CA VAL A 262 14.33 -16.07 -3.22
C VAL A 262 13.21 -15.05 -3.11
N ALA A 263 12.05 -15.29 -3.74
CA ALA A 263 10.91 -14.39 -3.67
C ALA A 263 10.32 -14.28 -2.25
N ALA A 264 10.35 -15.37 -1.47
CA ALA A 264 9.91 -15.37 -0.07
C ALA A 264 10.83 -14.49 0.79
N ARG A 265 12.15 -14.63 0.61
CA ARG A 265 13.14 -13.79 1.28
C ARG A 265 13.00 -12.32 0.91
N ASP A 266 12.81 -12.02 -0.38
CA ASP A 266 12.64 -10.66 -0.87
C ASP A 266 11.34 -10.04 -0.33
N THR A 267 10.27 -10.84 -0.21
CA THR A 267 9.02 -10.45 0.44
C THR A 267 9.23 -10.10 1.92
N ALA A 268 9.95 -10.95 2.68
CA ALA A 268 10.26 -10.68 4.08
C ALA A 268 11.12 -9.42 4.27
N ASN A 269 12.09 -9.19 3.38
CA ASN A 269 12.89 -7.97 3.38
C ASN A 269 12.06 -6.72 3.09
N ALA A 270 11.14 -6.79 2.11
CA ALA A 270 10.24 -5.68 1.81
C ALA A 270 9.30 -5.37 2.99
N LEU A 271 8.80 -6.40 3.68
CA LEU A 271 7.96 -6.26 4.87
C LEU A 271 8.73 -5.69 6.07
N ARG A 272 10.02 -5.97 6.21
CA ARG A 272 10.88 -5.30 7.20
C ARG A 272 10.95 -3.79 6.94
N VAL A 273 11.22 -3.40 5.69
CA VAL A 273 11.27 -1.97 5.31
C VAL A 273 9.89 -1.32 5.51
N LEU A 274 8.80 -2.04 5.30
CA LEU A 274 7.43 -1.56 5.55
C LEU A 274 7.22 -1.32 7.05
N THR A 275 7.68 -2.24 7.90
CA THR A 275 7.60 -2.14 9.37
C THR A 275 8.36 -0.92 9.89
N GLU A 276 9.57 -0.67 9.37
CA GLU A 276 10.34 0.53 9.67
C GLU A 276 9.62 1.81 9.21
N ALA A 277 9.07 1.83 8.00
CA ALA A 277 8.32 2.98 7.48
C ALA A 277 7.04 3.24 8.29
N THR A 278 6.35 2.19 8.73
CA THR A 278 5.16 2.23 9.59
C THR A 278 5.50 2.89 10.93
N ARG A 279 6.62 2.51 11.53
CA ARG A 279 7.14 3.17 12.74
C ARG A 279 7.43 4.67 12.48
N GLY A 280 8.07 5.00 11.37
CA GLY A 280 8.33 6.39 10.99
C GLY A 280 7.04 7.23 10.91
N VAL A 281 6.00 6.71 10.23
CA VAL A 281 4.70 7.39 10.13
C VAL A 281 4.00 7.47 11.49
N ALA A 282 4.00 6.40 12.28
CA ALA A 282 3.36 6.40 13.60
C ALA A 282 4.07 7.33 14.58
N SER A 283 5.40 7.40 14.57
CA SER A 283 6.16 8.25 15.50
C SER A 283 6.10 9.74 15.16
N THR A 284 5.91 10.07 13.88
CA THR A 284 5.79 11.45 13.40
C THR A 284 4.35 11.98 13.41
N SER A 285 3.36 11.11 13.63
CA SER A 285 1.94 11.51 13.69
C SER A 285 1.52 12.00 15.08
N GLU A 286 0.86 13.16 15.10
CA GLU A 286 0.28 13.76 16.31
C GLU A 286 -1.06 13.09 16.71
N ASP A 287 -1.75 12.45 15.76
CA ASP A 287 -3.07 11.86 15.95
C ASP A 287 -2.96 10.39 16.39
N ILE A 288 -3.40 10.10 17.63
CA ILE A 288 -3.40 8.76 18.22
C ILE A 288 -4.16 7.75 17.36
N GLU A 289 -5.26 8.15 16.71
CA GLU A 289 -6.04 7.25 15.86
C GLU A 289 -5.27 6.88 14.58
N VAL A 290 -4.56 7.84 13.96
CA VAL A 290 -3.67 7.56 12.82
C VAL A 290 -2.57 6.59 13.23
N ARG A 291 -1.94 6.83 14.39
CA ARG A 291 -0.86 5.96 14.90
C ARG A 291 -1.33 4.52 15.03
N ARG A 292 -2.49 4.30 15.66
CA ARG A 292 -3.06 2.97 15.83
C ARG A 292 -3.44 2.34 14.50
N GLN A 293 -4.16 3.09 13.65
CA GLN A 293 -4.66 2.57 12.39
C GLN A 293 -3.54 2.16 11.42
N VAL A 294 -2.46 2.94 11.35
CA VAL A 294 -1.29 2.61 10.51
C VAL A 294 -0.58 1.36 11.02
N ILE A 295 -0.40 1.21 12.33
CA ILE A 295 0.22 0.02 12.92
C ILE A 295 -0.67 -1.21 12.73
N ASP A 296 -1.97 -1.11 13.01
CA ASP A 296 -2.93 -2.21 12.84
C ASP A 296 -3.04 -2.66 11.38
N SER A 297 -3.00 -1.71 10.44
CA SER A 297 -3.00 -2.03 9.00
C SER A 297 -1.71 -2.74 8.58
N ALA A 298 -0.55 -2.32 9.08
CA ALA A 298 0.73 -2.98 8.81
C ALA A 298 0.74 -4.41 9.39
N ARG A 299 0.13 -4.62 10.56
CA ARG A 299 -0.01 -5.95 11.15
C ARG A 299 -0.92 -6.86 10.33
N ASP A 300 -2.05 -6.35 9.83
CA ASP A 300 -2.90 -7.12 8.91
C ASP A 300 -2.13 -7.49 7.63
N VAL A 301 -1.28 -6.60 7.11
CA VAL A 301 -0.38 -6.95 5.98
C VAL A 301 0.55 -8.10 6.37
N ILE A 302 1.23 -8.06 7.52
CA ILE A 302 2.13 -9.14 7.95
C ILE A 302 1.37 -10.46 8.17
N ASP A 303 0.19 -10.41 8.80
CA ASP A 303 -0.67 -11.57 9.01
C ASP A 303 -1.06 -12.23 7.68
N LYS A 304 -1.59 -11.46 6.73
CA LYS A 304 -1.97 -12.00 5.41
C LYS A 304 -0.74 -12.47 4.62
N SER A 305 0.41 -11.80 4.78
CA SER A 305 1.67 -12.21 4.15
C SER A 305 2.18 -13.54 4.70
N THR A 306 2.03 -13.76 6.01
CA THR A 306 2.36 -15.01 6.68
C THR A 306 1.50 -16.15 6.13
N HIS A 307 0.18 -15.94 6.05
CA HIS A 307 -0.73 -16.89 5.41
C HIS A 307 -0.33 -17.17 3.95
N LEU A 308 0.09 -16.15 3.18
CA LEU A 308 0.52 -16.35 1.80
C LEU A 308 1.74 -17.28 1.72
N LEU A 309 2.76 -17.04 2.54
CA LEU A 309 3.96 -17.87 2.59
C LEU A 309 3.66 -19.31 3.05
N GLU A 310 2.76 -19.48 4.02
CA GLU A 310 2.30 -20.82 4.43
C GLU A 310 1.59 -21.55 3.30
N GLU A 311 0.72 -20.87 2.56
CA GLU A 311 0.03 -21.45 1.40
C GLU A 311 0.99 -21.73 0.24
N THR A 312 1.98 -20.87 0.01
CA THR A 312 3.05 -21.12 -0.96
C THR A 312 3.82 -22.39 -0.58
N LYS A 313 4.16 -22.56 0.70
CA LYS A 313 4.80 -23.78 1.19
C LYS A 313 3.91 -25.00 1.01
N ARG A 314 2.60 -24.91 1.27
CA ARG A 314 1.66 -26.02 1.03
C ARG A 314 1.57 -26.38 -0.45
N ALA A 315 1.50 -25.38 -1.32
CA ALA A 315 1.46 -25.57 -2.76
C ALA A 315 2.71 -26.25 -3.31
N MET A 316 3.90 -25.95 -2.75
CA MET A 316 5.14 -26.64 -3.09
C MET A 316 5.16 -28.11 -2.66
N ASN A 317 4.55 -28.44 -1.52
CA ASN A 317 4.53 -29.81 -1.00
C ASN A 317 3.53 -30.73 -1.74
N ASP A 318 2.56 -30.15 -2.46
CA ASP A 318 1.54 -30.87 -3.22
C ASP A 318 1.26 -30.20 -4.58
N PRO A 319 2.18 -30.28 -5.56
CA PRO A 319 2.08 -29.54 -6.82
C PRO A 319 0.90 -29.98 -7.71
N GLU A 320 0.38 -31.19 -7.52
CA GLU A 320 -0.68 -31.77 -8.36
C GLU A 320 -2.09 -31.29 -7.97
N ASN A 321 -2.24 -30.58 -6.85
CA ASN A 321 -3.55 -30.14 -6.39
C ASN A 321 -4.03 -28.85 -7.10
N PRO A 322 -5.13 -28.90 -7.87
CA PRO A 322 -5.64 -27.74 -8.62
C PRO A 322 -6.20 -26.62 -7.73
N GLU A 323 -6.57 -26.91 -6.47
CA GLU A 323 -7.07 -25.88 -5.53
C GLU A 323 -5.96 -24.96 -5.02
N ASN A 324 -4.70 -25.37 -5.09
CA ASN A 324 -3.57 -24.58 -4.60
C ASN A 324 -3.47 -23.22 -5.30
N GLN A 325 -3.68 -23.19 -6.62
CA GLN A 325 -3.68 -21.94 -7.39
C GLN A 325 -4.81 -21.00 -6.97
N ALA A 326 -6.02 -21.54 -6.73
CA ALA A 326 -7.16 -20.74 -6.29
C ALA A 326 -6.93 -20.14 -4.89
N ARG A 327 -6.41 -20.95 -3.96
CA ARG A 327 -6.08 -20.53 -2.59
C ARG A 327 -4.99 -19.46 -2.56
N LEU A 328 -3.91 -19.67 -3.32
CA LEU A 328 -2.84 -18.68 -3.47
C LEU A 328 -3.34 -17.35 -4.03
N ASN A 329 -4.17 -17.38 -5.08
CA ASN A 329 -4.77 -16.18 -5.66
C ASN A 329 -5.69 -15.44 -4.67
N GLN A 330 -6.46 -16.18 -3.86
CA GLN A 330 -7.32 -15.59 -2.84
C GLN A 330 -6.50 -14.88 -1.76
N VAL A 331 -5.46 -15.52 -1.24
CA VAL A 331 -4.61 -14.92 -0.20
C VAL A 331 -3.81 -13.73 -0.76
N ALA A 332 -3.31 -13.81 -2.00
CA ALA A 332 -2.64 -12.69 -2.66
C ALA A 332 -3.56 -11.46 -2.82
N LYS A 333 -4.84 -11.66 -3.13
CA LYS A 333 -5.85 -10.58 -3.14
C LYS A 333 -6.06 -10.01 -1.73
N ALA A 334 -6.11 -10.86 -0.71
CA ALA A 334 -6.25 -10.40 0.68
C ALA A 334 -5.05 -9.52 1.09
N VAL A 335 -3.82 -9.92 0.75
CA VAL A 335 -2.66 -9.06 1.02
C VAL A 335 -2.71 -7.76 0.23
N SER A 336 -3.09 -7.80 -1.05
CA SER A 336 -3.22 -6.59 -1.86
C SER A 336 -4.23 -5.61 -1.25
N SER A 337 -5.34 -6.13 -0.70
CA SER A 337 -6.32 -5.32 0.02
C SER A 337 -5.76 -4.76 1.32
N ALA A 338 -5.01 -5.55 2.09
CA ALA A 338 -4.37 -5.11 3.34
C ALA A 338 -3.33 -4.01 3.06
N LEU A 339 -2.52 -4.17 2.01
CA LEU A 339 -1.55 -3.17 1.55
C LEU A 339 -2.23 -1.86 1.15
N ASN A 340 -3.36 -1.95 0.45
CA ASN A 340 -4.17 -0.78 0.09
C ASN A 340 -4.73 -0.09 1.34
N ASN A 341 -5.22 -0.84 2.33
CA ASN A 341 -5.69 -0.30 3.60
C ASN A 341 -4.55 0.38 4.38
N CYS A 342 -3.34 -0.19 4.36
CA CYS A 342 -2.16 0.40 4.98
C CYS A 342 -1.77 1.74 4.33
N VAL A 343 -1.91 1.87 3.01
CA VAL A 343 -1.70 3.15 2.31
C VAL A 343 -2.84 4.14 2.60
N ASN A 344 -4.09 3.66 2.71
CA ASN A 344 -5.23 4.52 3.04
C ASN A 344 -5.16 5.06 4.47
N ALA A 345 -4.47 4.38 5.38
CA ALA A 345 -4.22 4.84 6.74
C ALA A 345 -3.23 6.02 6.82
N LEU A 346 -2.53 6.35 5.71
CA LEU A 346 -1.60 7.46 5.67
C LEU A 346 -2.30 8.82 5.82
N PRO A 347 -1.65 9.79 6.49
CA PRO A 347 -2.14 11.17 6.55
C PRO A 347 -2.23 11.77 5.13
N GLY A 348 -3.30 12.50 4.83
CA GLY A 348 -3.65 12.92 3.46
C GLY A 348 -4.58 11.95 2.75
N GLN A 349 -4.22 10.67 2.65
CA GLN A 349 -5.09 9.65 2.05
C GLN A 349 -6.36 9.42 2.90
N ARG A 350 -6.19 9.35 4.23
CA ARG A 350 -7.30 9.25 5.19
C ARG A 350 -8.25 10.45 5.09
N ASP A 351 -7.71 11.65 4.94
CA ASP A 351 -8.50 12.88 4.87
C ASP A 351 -9.33 12.95 3.58
N VAL A 352 -8.75 12.48 2.47
CA VAL A 352 -9.50 12.30 1.21
C VAL A 352 -10.61 11.27 1.39
N ASP A 353 -10.37 10.15 2.08
CA ASP A 353 -11.41 9.14 2.36
C ASP A 353 -12.52 9.68 3.27
N ASN A 354 -12.18 10.47 4.28
CA ASN A 354 -13.17 11.12 5.13
C ASN A 354 -14.00 12.14 4.35
N ALA A 355 -13.38 12.91 3.45
CA ALA A 355 -14.09 13.81 2.54
C ALA A 355 -15.04 13.02 1.60
N ILE A 356 -14.61 11.89 1.04
CA ILE A 356 -15.47 11.03 0.21
C ILE A 356 -16.66 10.50 1.00
N ARG A 357 -16.45 10.06 2.26
CA ARG A 357 -17.54 9.62 3.14
C ARG A 357 -18.53 10.75 3.40
N GLN A 358 -18.05 11.93 3.77
CA GLN A 358 -18.90 13.10 4.01
C GLN A 358 -19.73 13.48 2.77
N ILE A 359 -19.12 13.45 1.57
CA ILE A 359 -19.85 13.69 0.31
C ILE A 359 -20.93 12.63 0.08
N THR A 360 -20.62 11.36 0.39
CA THR A 360 -21.55 10.23 0.25
C THR A 360 -22.72 10.36 1.21
N ASP A 361 -22.45 10.71 2.46
CA ASP A 361 -23.47 10.90 3.51
C ASP A 361 -24.39 12.07 3.15
N SER A 362 -23.85 13.23 2.76
CA SER A 362 -24.64 14.37 2.28
C SER A 362 -25.41 14.07 0.99
N SER A 363 -24.87 13.22 0.10
CA SER A 363 -25.59 12.75 -1.09
C SER A 363 -26.75 11.82 -0.74
N GLN A 364 -26.62 11.03 0.31
CA GLN A 364 -27.72 10.20 0.81
C GLN A 364 -28.82 11.04 1.46
N GLU A 365 -28.48 12.19 2.08
CA GLU A 365 -29.46 13.17 2.53
C GLU A 365 -30.29 13.75 1.37
N LEU A 366 -29.71 13.93 0.17
CA LEU A 366 -30.46 14.32 -1.05
C LEU A 366 -31.52 13.29 -1.47
N ALA A 367 -31.43 12.03 -1.00
CA ALA A 367 -32.45 11.03 -1.22
C ALA A 367 -33.62 11.15 -0.23
N SER A 368 -33.40 11.84 0.90
CA SER A 368 -34.47 12.20 1.81
C SER A 368 -35.15 13.47 1.32
N THR A 369 -36.44 13.40 0.98
CA THR A 369 -37.29 14.53 0.54
C THR A 369 -37.63 15.49 1.69
N LYS A 370 -36.63 15.81 2.54
CA LYS A 370 -36.75 16.76 3.64
C LYS A 370 -36.02 18.03 3.26
N TYR A 371 -36.79 19.04 2.89
CA TYR A 371 -36.26 20.35 2.55
C TYR A 371 -36.16 21.23 3.80
N PRO A 372 -35.04 21.93 4.02
CA PRO A 372 -34.94 22.91 5.10
C PRO A 372 -35.96 24.02 4.90
N SER A 373 -36.76 24.33 5.92
CA SER A 373 -37.62 25.52 5.91
C SER A 373 -36.74 26.77 6.07
N THR A 374 -36.96 27.77 5.22
CA THR A 374 -36.25 29.05 5.29
C THR A 374 -37.24 30.21 5.13
N ASP A 375 -36.99 31.30 5.86
CA ASP A 375 -37.72 32.56 5.72
C ASP A 375 -37.07 33.48 4.67
N ARG A 376 -35.99 33.02 4.03
CA ARG A 376 -35.20 33.77 3.04
C ARG A 376 -35.81 33.71 1.65
N THR A 377 -35.59 34.75 0.86
CA THR A 377 -36.09 34.85 -0.51
C THR A 377 -35.30 33.96 -1.48
N PHE A 378 -35.93 33.63 -2.61
CA PHE A 378 -35.28 32.84 -3.67
C PHE A 378 -34.00 33.51 -4.20
N GLN A 379 -34.00 34.84 -4.32
CA GLN A 379 -32.86 35.63 -4.79
C GLN A 379 -31.67 35.57 -3.82
N GLU A 380 -31.92 35.65 -2.50
CA GLU A 380 -30.86 35.55 -1.49
C GLU A 380 -30.20 34.16 -1.52
N ILE A 381 -31.00 33.09 -1.61
CA ILE A 381 -30.49 31.72 -1.72
C ILE A 381 -29.76 31.50 -3.04
N GLN A 382 -30.16 32.19 -4.11
CA GLN A 382 -29.46 32.14 -5.39
C GLN A 382 -28.07 32.78 -5.34
N ILE A 383 -27.93 33.91 -4.66
CA ILE A 383 -26.61 34.52 -4.44
C ILE A 383 -25.75 33.57 -3.58
N GLU A 384 -26.34 32.97 -2.54
CA GLU A 384 -25.65 32.02 -1.65
C GLU A 384 -25.16 30.77 -2.41
N ILE A 385 -25.99 30.15 -3.24
CA ILE A 385 -25.58 28.97 -4.02
C ILE A 385 -24.55 29.33 -5.09
N ASN A 386 -24.64 30.51 -5.70
CA ASN A 386 -23.63 30.98 -6.67
C ASN A 386 -22.27 31.19 -6.00
N ASN A 387 -22.25 31.81 -4.82
CA ASN A 387 -21.01 31.97 -4.04
C ASN A 387 -20.45 30.61 -3.61
N ALA A 388 -21.29 29.71 -3.11
CA ALA A 388 -20.89 28.35 -2.73
C ALA A 388 -20.35 27.56 -3.93
N ALA A 389 -20.93 27.75 -5.12
CA ALA A 389 -20.45 27.13 -6.35
C ALA A 389 -19.08 27.65 -6.80
N VAL A 390 -18.83 28.95 -6.68
CA VAL A 390 -17.51 29.54 -6.96
C VAL A 390 -16.47 28.97 -5.99
N ASN A 391 -16.78 28.93 -4.69
CA ASN A 391 -15.90 28.34 -3.68
C ASN A 391 -15.63 26.85 -3.94
N LEU A 392 -16.65 26.08 -4.33
CA LEU A 392 -16.51 24.67 -4.66
C LEU A 392 -15.65 24.44 -5.92
N ASN A 393 -15.80 25.29 -6.94
CA ASN A 393 -14.97 25.25 -8.15
C ASN A 393 -13.51 25.59 -7.87
N GLN A 394 -13.26 26.58 -7.00
CA GLN A 394 -11.92 26.93 -6.57
C GLN A 394 -11.30 25.77 -5.79
N ALA A 395 -12.01 25.23 -4.80
CA ALA A 395 -11.54 24.08 -4.02
C ALA A 395 -11.28 22.84 -4.91
N ALA A 396 -12.08 22.61 -5.97
CA ALA A 396 -11.82 21.56 -6.95
C ALA A 396 -10.47 21.76 -7.67
N SER A 397 -10.15 23.01 -8.03
CA SER A 397 -8.89 23.38 -8.67
C SER A 397 -7.71 23.26 -7.70
N ASP A 398 -7.92 23.60 -6.44
CA ASP A 398 -6.93 23.47 -5.38
C ASP A 398 -6.58 22.01 -5.12
N ILE A 399 -7.54 21.08 -5.18
CA ILE A 399 -7.26 19.64 -5.09
C ILE A 399 -6.31 19.19 -6.20
N VAL A 400 -6.51 19.67 -7.44
CA VAL A 400 -5.63 19.33 -8.58
C VAL A 400 -4.22 19.82 -8.32
N THR A 401 -4.05 20.99 -7.74
CA THR A 401 -2.75 21.57 -7.41
C THR A 401 -2.11 20.83 -6.23
N ALA A 402 -2.86 20.62 -5.15
CA ALA A 402 -2.43 19.96 -3.92
C ALA A 402 -2.07 18.48 -4.16
N SER A 403 -2.74 17.79 -5.09
CA SER A 403 -2.41 16.41 -5.47
C SER A 403 -0.99 16.24 -6.02
N ARG A 404 -0.37 17.33 -6.51
CA ARG A 404 1.02 17.36 -7.01
C ARG A 404 2.02 17.79 -5.93
N GLY A 405 1.52 18.29 -4.80
CA GLY A 405 2.28 18.79 -3.67
C GLY A 405 2.44 17.73 -2.58
N THR A 406 2.32 18.15 -1.32
CA THR A 406 2.51 17.26 -0.17
C THR A 406 1.20 16.59 0.28
N PRO A 407 1.26 15.42 0.94
CA PRO A 407 0.07 14.78 1.53
C PRO A 407 -0.70 15.71 2.49
N LYS A 408 0.00 16.62 3.17
CA LYS A 408 -0.61 17.63 4.05
C LYS A 408 -1.43 18.66 3.26
N GLN A 409 -0.90 19.19 2.16
CA GLN A 409 -1.65 20.11 1.29
C GLN A 409 -2.90 19.44 0.72
N LEU A 410 -2.78 18.16 0.35
CA LEU A 410 -3.93 17.38 -0.11
C LEU A 410 -4.96 17.18 1.01
N ALA A 411 -4.52 16.92 2.24
CA ALA A 411 -5.42 16.80 3.40
C ALA A 411 -6.23 18.08 3.62
N GLU A 412 -5.56 19.24 3.65
CA GLU A 412 -6.17 20.55 3.85
C GLU A 412 -7.17 20.87 2.72
N SER A 413 -6.74 20.75 1.47
CA SER A 413 -7.58 21.01 0.29
C SER A 413 -8.79 20.06 0.20
N SER A 414 -8.64 18.80 0.61
CA SER A 414 -9.76 17.84 0.62
C SER A 414 -10.79 18.16 1.70
N ARG A 415 -10.37 18.64 2.87
CA ARG A 415 -11.28 19.09 3.94
C ARG A 415 -12.02 20.36 3.52
N GLU A 416 -11.31 21.31 2.93
CA GLU A 416 -11.89 22.55 2.41
C GLU A 416 -12.92 22.26 1.31
N TYR A 417 -12.58 21.37 0.37
CA TYR A 417 -13.52 20.90 -0.65
C TYR A 417 -14.77 20.26 -0.07
N SER A 418 -14.62 19.39 0.92
CA SER A 418 -15.75 18.74 1.60
C SER A 418 -16.67 19.75 2.30
N SER A 419 -16.06 20.76 2.95
CA SER A 419 -16.80 21.85 3.60
C SER A 419 -17.58 22.69 2.58
N SER A 420 -16.91 23.15 1.50
CA SER A 420 -17.53 23.92 0.42
C SER A 420 -18.63 23.13 -0.29
N TYR A 421 -18.45 21.82 -0.45
CA TYR A 421 -19.47 20.94 -0.99
C TYR A 421 -20.69 20.83 -0.07
N SER A 422 -20.48 20.68 1.24
CA SER A 422 -21.58 20.64 2.20
C SER A 422 -22.40 21.93 2.22
N GLU A 423 -21.74 23.08 2.10
CA GLU A 423 -22.41 24.38 1.98
C GLU A 423 -23.20 24.48 0.67
N PHE A 424 -22.61 24.08 -0.45
CA PHE A 424 -23.28 24.04 -1.75
C PHE A 424 -24.53 23.15 -1.77
N ILE A 425 -24.43 21.92 -1.22
CA ILE A 425 -25.57 21.00 -1.12
C ILE A 425 -26.67 21.59 -0.24
N LYS A 426 -26.32 22.20 0.90
CA LYS A 426 -27.29 22.82 1.80
C LYS A 426 -28.04 23.97 1.13
N SER A 427 -27.34 24.85 0.42
CA SER A 427 -27.94 25.96 -0.33
C SER A 427 -28.78 25.45 -1.50
N GLY A 428 -28.32 24.41 -2.21
CA GLY A 428 -29.10 23.75 -3.27
C GLY A 428 -30.38 23.07 -2.78
N LEU A 429 -30.34 22.39 -1.63
CA LEU A 429 -31.51 21.81 -0.99
C LEU A 429 -32.51 22.88 -0.52
N THR A 430 -32.00 23.98 0.02
CA THR A 430 -32.84 25.12 0.42
C THR A 430 -33.52 25.74 -0.79
N MET A 431 -32.80 25.89 -1.91
CA MET A 431 -33.38 26.35 -3.17
C MET A 431 -34.45 25.40 -3.71
N ALA A 432 -34.18 24.10 -3.69
CA ALA A 432 -35.15 23.08 -4.09
C ALA A 432 -36.41 23.09 -3.20
N GLY A 433 -36.29 23.50 -1.94
CA GLY A 433 -37.41 23.67 -1.00
C GLY A 433 -38.25 24.93 -1.25
N LEU A 434 -37.66 25.98 -1.82
CA LEU A 434 -38.36 27.20 -2.22
C LEU A 434 -39.09 27.06 -3.56
N SER A 435 -38.67 26.11 -4.40
CA SER A 435 -39.35 25.80 -5.66
C SER A 435 -40.73 25.19 -5.39
N LYS A 436 -41.78 25.83 -5.92
CA LYS A 436 -43.18 25.35 -5.82
C LYS A 436 -43.48 24.21 -6.79
N ASP A 437 -42.68 24.05 -7.84
CA ASP A 437 -42.82 23.02 -8.87
C ASP A 437 -42.01 21.77 -8.53
N GLY A 438 -42.68 20.62 -8.50
CA GLY A 438 -42.07 19.32 -8.21
C GLY A 438 -41.08 18.86 -9.28
N ASP A 439 -41.30 19.23 -10.55
CA ASP A 439 -40.37 18.89 -11.63
C ASP A 439 -39.07 19.69 -11.52
N THR A 440 -39.18 20.99 -11.27
CA THR A 440 -38.05 21.87 -10.93
C THR A 440 -37.27 21.37 -9.71
N GLN A 441 -37.96 21.01 -8.64
CA GLN A 441 -37.36 20.44 -7.44
C GLN A 441 -36.57 19.16 -7.74
N ASN A 442 -37.15 18.26 -8.56
CA ASN A 442 -36.49 17.03 -9.00
C ASN A 442 -35.27 17.30 -9.90
N GLN A 443 -35.33 18.31 -10.76
CA GLN A 443 -34.21 18.72 -11.60
C GLN A 443 -33.04 19.28 -10.77
N ILE A 444 -33.33 20.14 -9.79
CA ILE A 444 -32.31 20.66 -8.87
C ILE A 444 -31.66 19.52 -8.08
N VAL A 445 -32.46 18.65 -7.46
CA VAL A 445 -31.95 17.49 -6.72
C VAL A 445 -31.16 16.53 -7.62
N GLY A 446 -31.62 16.32 -8.85
CA GLY A 446 -30.91 15.52 -9.86
C GLY A 446 -29.55 16.12 -10.23
N GLY A 447 -29.48 17.43 -10.41
CA GLY A 447 -28.23 18.14 -10.65
C GLY A 447 -27.28 18.10 -9.45
N LEU A 448 -27.79 18.29 -8.23
CA LEU A 448 -27.01 18.14 -7.00
C LEU A 448 -26.41 16.72 -6.89
N LYS A 449 -27.21 15.67 -7.14
CA LYS A 449 -26.73 14.28 -7.17
C LYS A 449 -25.66 14.04 -8.24
N ASN A 450 -25.80 14.65 -9.41
CA ASN A 450 -24.78 14.58 -10.45
C ASN A 450 -23.47 15.22 -9.97
N VAL A 451 -23.54 16.42 -9.38
CA VAL A 451 -22.39 17.11 -8.75
C VAL A 451 -21.75 16.20 -7.69
N SER A 452 -22.53 15.61 -6.78
CA SER A 452 -22.04 14.64 -5.79
C SER A 452 -21.24 13.50 -6.42
N MET A 453 -21.76 12.89 -7.47
CA MET A 453 -21.11 11.78 -8.16
C MET A 453 -19.78 12.19 -8.80
N VAL A 454 -19.73 13.33 -9.49
CA VAL A 454 -18.48 13.82 -10.10
C VAL A 454 -17.48 14.31 -9.04
N SER A 455 -17.95 14.87 -7.93
CA SER A 455 -17.14 15.25 -6.77
C SER A 455 -16.48 14.04 -6.10
N SER A 456 -17.21 12.93 -5.90
CA SER A 456 -16.61 11.69 -5.41
C SER A 456 -15.55 11.13 -6.38
N LYS A 457 -15.81 11.19 -7.70
CA LYS A 457 -14.83 10.78 -8.72
C LYS A 457 -13.57 11.65 -8.70
N LEU A 458 -13.71 12.96 -8.47
CA LEU A 458 -12.59 13.88 -8.32
C LEU A 458 -11.69 13.48 -7.14
N LEU A 459 -12.29 13.27 -5.96
CA LEU A 459 -11.53 12.85 -4.78
C LEU A 459 -10.88 11.48 -4.95
N LEU A 460 -11.55 10.51 -5.58
CA LEU A 460 -10.96 9.20 -5.90
C LEU A 460 -9.77 9.31 -6.88
N ALA A 461 -9.85 10.21 -7.86
CA ALA A 461 -8.75 10.49 -8.76
C ALA A 461 -7.58 11.17 -8.02
N ALA A 462 -7.86 12.10 -7.11
CA ALA A 462 -6.86 12.77 -6.29
C ALA A 462 -6.14 11.78 -5.36
N LYS A 463 -6.91 10.88 -4.75
CA LYS A 463 -6.42 9.73 -3.96
C LYS A 463 -5.41 8.90 -4.76
N SER A 464 -5.79 8.53 -5.98
CA SER A 464 -4.96 7.72 -6.88
C SER A 464 -3.68 8.42 -7.30
N VAL A 465 -3.73 9.73 -7.57
CA VAL A 465 -2.54 10.54 -7.90
C VAL A 465 -1.60 10.67 -6.71
N SER A 466 -2.12 10.83 -5.50
CA SER A 466 -1.28 10.94 -4.30
C SER A 466 -0.65 9.60 -3.89
N ALA A 467 -1.36 8.49 -4.08
CA ALA A 467 -0.80 7.15 -3.87
C ALA A 467 0.23 6.76 -4.96
N ASP A 468 0.09 7.31 -6.17
CA ASP A 468 1.05 7.14 -7.26
C ASP A 468 1.24 8.38 -8.13
N PRO A 469 2.16 9.29 -7.74
CA PRO A 469 2.46 10.50 -8.53
C PRO A 469 3.09 10.21 -9.90
N ASN A 470 3.62 9.00 -10.09
CA ASN A 470 4.34 8.58 -11.30
C ASN A 470 3.47 7.74 -12.24
N ALA A 471 2.26 7.35 -11.82
CA ALA A 471 1.36 6.57 -12.65
C ALA A 471 1.00 7.35 -13.95
N PRO A 472 1.23 6.76 -15.13
CA PRO A 472 0.76 7.36 -16.38
C PRO A 472 -0.77 7.41 -16.37
N ASN A 473 -1.34 8.55 -16.81
CA ASN A 473 -2.78 8.85 -16.91
C ASN A 473 -3.52 9.31 -15.63
N THR A 474 -3.04 9.08 -14.41
CA THR A 474 -3.78 9.49 -13.20
C THR A 474 -3.94 11.02 -13.10
N LYS A 475 -2.91 11.78 -13.50
CA LYS A 475 -2.95 13.26 -13.57
C LYS A 475 -3.96 13.79 -14.60
N ASN A 476 -4.10 13.08 -15.73
CA ASN A 476 -5.06 13.43 -16.78
C ASN A 476 -6.48 13.14 -16.31
N LEU A 477 -6.71 11.99 -15.67
CA LEU A 477 -7.99 11.61 -15.07
C LEU A 477 -8.43 12.61 -14.00
N LEU A 478 -7.51 13.03 -13.13
CA LEU A 478 -7.78 14.04 -12.12
C LEU A 478 -8.20 15.38 -12.73
N SER A 479 -7.47 15.84 -13.75
CA SER A 479 -7.79 17.10 -14.43
C SER A 479 -9.13 17.04 -15.17
N GLN A 480 -9.47 15.88 -15.75
CA GLN A 480 -10.78 15.64 -16.37
C GLN A 480 -11.90 15.62 -15.33
N ALA A 481 -11.69 14.97 -14.18
CA ALA A 481 -12.67 14.93 -13.11
C ALA A 481 -12.96 16.32 -12.54
N ALA A 482 -11.93 17.16 -12.37
CA ALA A 482 -12.11 18.54 -11.92
C ALA A 482 -12.93 19.37 -12.91
N ARG A 483 -12.65 19.24 -14.22
CA ARG A 483 -13.46 19.89 -15.27
C ARG A 483 -14.91 19.40 -15.26
N ALA A 484 -15.14 18.10 -15.07
CA ALA A 484 -16.48 17.54 -15.01
C ALA A 484 -17.28 18.07 -13.80
N VAL A 485 -16.63 18.30 -12.65
CA VAL A 485 -17.22 18.99 -11.50
C VAL A 485 -17.64 20.40 -11.89
N THR A 486 -16.73 21.19 -12.47
CA THR A 486 -17.03 22.57 -12.88
C THR A 486 -18.14 22.66 -13.92
N GLU A 487 -18.14 21.76 -14.91
CA GLU A 487 -19.20 21.69 -15.91
C GLU A 487 -20.55 21.33 -15.28
N SER A 488 -20.59 20.36 -14.36
CA SER A 488 -21.82 19.94 -13.68
C SER A 488 -22.39 21.05 -12.79
N ILE A 489 -21.53 21.79 -12.09
CA ILE A 489 -21.92 22.95 -11.27
C ILE A 489 -22.49 24.05 -12.17
N ASN A 490 -21.81 24.38 -13.27
CA ASN A 490 -22.26 25.41 -14.20
C ASN A 490 -23.59 25.04 -14.89
N GLN A 491 -23.78 23.78 -15.26
CA GLN A 491 -25.05 23.28 -15.80
C GLN A 491 -26.19 23.48 -14.80
N LEU A 492 -25.97 23.18 -13.52
CA LEU A 492 -26.97 23.37 -12.47
C LEU A 492 -27.29 24.85 -12.23
N ILE A 493 -26.28 25.72 -12.16
CA ILE A 493 -26.48 27.16 -11.98
C ILE A 493 -27.22 27.77 -13.17
N ASN A 494 -26.85 27.39 -14.40
CA ASN A 494 -27.51 27.90 -15.60
C ASN A 494 -28.98 27.46 -15.66
N MET A 495 -29.29 26.23 -15.24
CA MET A 495 -30.68 25.78 -15.08
C MET A 495 -31.41 26.66 -14.06
N MET A 496 -30.86 26.86 -12.87
CA MET A 496 -31.46 27.71 -11.82
C MET A 496 -31.67 29.15 -12.27
N LYS A 497 -30.74 29.70 -13.07
CA LYS A 497 -30.83 31.04 -13.63
C LYS A 497 -31.90 31.12 -14.73
N SER A 498 -31.98 30.13 -15.61
CA SER A 498 -33.00 30.08 -16.67
C SER A 498 -34.42 29.95 -16.10
N MET A 499 -34.57 29.36 -14.90
CA MET A 499 -35.85 29.31 -14.19
C MET A 499 -36.30 30.65 -13.60
N LEU A 500 -35.41 31.65 -13.50
CA LEU A 500 -35.81 33.06 -13.28
C LEU A 500 -36.18 33.77 -14.58
N GLU A 501 -35.68 33.31 -15.72
CA GLU A 501 -35.98 33.88 -17.04
C GLU A 501 -37.31 33.37 -17.61
N SER A 502 -37.87 32.29 -17.06
CA SER A 502 -39.29 31.98 -17.27
C SER A 502 -40.12 33.03 -16.54
N ALA A 503 -40.52 34.07 -17.27
CA ALA A 503 -41.42 35.14 -16.86
C ALA A 503 -42.83 34.61 -16.55
N ASN A 504 -42.95 33.78 -15.50
CA ASN A 504 -44.18 33.19 -15.01
C ASN A 504 -44.63 33.79 -13.67
N GLU A 505 -43.79 34.60 -13.02
CA GLU A 505 -44.16 35.38 -11.83
C GLU A 505 -43.75 36.85 -12.03
N PRO A 506 -44.51 37.82 -11.50
CA PRO A 506 -44.16 39.23 -11.56
C PRO A 506 -42.88 39.48 -10.75
N VAL A 507 -41.90 40.13 -11.37
CA VAL A 507 -40.61 40.51 -10.76
C VAL A 507 -40.76 41.76 -9.88
N THR A 508 -41.72 42.62 -10.19
CA THR A 508 -42.02 43.85 -9.45
C THR A 508 -43.52 44.16 -9.47
N ASP A 509 -43.98 45.10 -8.64
CA ASP A 509 -45.38 45.59 -8.66
C ASP A 509 -45.62 46.66 -9.74
N LEU A 510 -44.65 46.89 -10.63
CA LEU A 510 -44.74 47.93 -11.66
C LEU A 510 -45.73 47.55 -12.76
N SER A 511 -46.53 48.53 -13.17
CA SER A 511 -47.39 48.42 -14.36
C SER A 511 -46.56 48.49 -15.66
N TYR A 512 -47.16 48.07 -16.77
CA TYR A 512 -46.47 48.02 -18.08
C TYR A 512 -45.86 49.37 -18.48
N PHE A 513 -46.55 50.47 -18.21
CA PHE A 513 -46.06 51.81 -18.53
C PHE A 513 -44.94 52.26 -17.59
N GLU A 514 -45.01 51.91 -16.31
CA GLU A 514 -43.93 52.18 -15.35
C GLU A 514 -42.68 51.34 -15.66
N CYS A 515 -42.84 50.11 -16.17
CA CYS A 515 -41.74 49.32 -16.70
C CYS A 515 -41.08 50.01 -17.90
N LEU A 516 -41.87 50.58 -18.82
CA LEU A 516 -41.35 51.30 -19.98
C LEU A 516 -40.55 52.55 -19.56
N ASP A 517 -41.06 53.31 -18.61
CA ASP A 517 -40.38 54.49 -18.06
C ASP A 517 -39.08 54.11 -17.35
N SER A 518 -39.10 53.02 -16.56
CA SER A 518 -37.92 52.45 -15.91
C SER A 518 -36.88 51.99 -16.94
N VAL A 519 -37.29 51.29 -18.00
CA VAL A 519 -36.39 50.88 -19.09
C VAL A 519 -35.74 52.10 -19.76
N MET A 520 -36.50 53.16 -20.02
CA MET A 520 -35.95 54.38 -20.61
C MET A 520 -34.95 55.08 -19.68
N GLU A 521 -35.27 55.22 -18.39
CA GLU A 521 -34.38 55.86 -17.41
C GLU A 521 -33.09 55.05 -17.23
N LYS A 522 -33.19 53.73 -17.04
CA LYS A 522 -32.03 52.85 -16.86
C LYS A 522 -31.21 52.72 -18.14
N SER A 523 -31.82 52.72 -19.33
CA SER A 523 -31.08 52.73 -20.60
C SER A 523 -30.27 54.01 -20.80
N LYS A 524 -30.77 55.16 -20.32
CA LYS A 524 -30.03 56.43 -20.37
C LYS A 524 -28.84 56.40 -19.41
N LEU A 525 -29.06 55.98 -18.17
CA LEU A 525 -27.99 55.83 -17.16
C LEU A 525 -26.91 54.82 -17.60
N LEU A 526 -27.31 53.74 -18.30
CA LEU A 526 -26.40 52.77 -18.88
C LEU A 526 -25.50 53.41 -19.95
N GLY A 527 -26.07 54.20 -20.85
CA GLY A 527 -25.32 54.94 -21.88
C GLY A 527 -24.34 55.95 -21.31
N ASP A 528 -24.77 56.69 -20.27
CA ASP A 528 -23.92 57.65 -19.56
C ASP A 528 -22.78 56.92 -18.83
N SER A 529 -23.07 55.79 -18.17
CA SER A 529 -22.08 54.97 -17.46
C SER A 529 -21.06 54.35 -18.43
N MET A 530 -21.48 53.84 -19.59
CA MET A 530 -20.59 53.25 -20.60
C MET A 530 -19.63 54.30 -21.19
N THR A 531 -20.12 55.53 -21.37
CA THR A 531 -19.31 56.68 -21.76
C THR A 531 -18.35 57.09 -20.64
N GLY A 532 -18.82 57.09 -19.38
CA GLY A 532 -18.03 57.33 -18.17
C GLY A 532 -16.86 56.35 -18.03
N ILE A 533 -17.12 55.05 -18.06
CA ILE A 533 -16.12 53.97 -18.01
C ILE A 533 -15.01 54.22 -19.04
N THR A 534 -15.39 54.49 -20.30
CA THR A 534 -14.43 54.71 -21.38
C THR A 534 -13.58 55.96 -21.15
N ASN A 535 -14.17 57.04 -20.64
CA ASN A 535 -13.49 58.32 -20.43
C ASN A 535 -12.60 58.32 -19.18
N HIS A 536 -13.05 57.72 -18.07
CA HIS A 536 -12.27 57.61 -16.84
C HIS A 536 -11.12 56.62 -16.99
N ALA A 537 -11.32 55.51 -17.72
CA ALA A 537 -10.24 54.58 -18.06
C ALA A 537 -9.14 55.25 -18.90
N LYS A 538 -9.49 56.09 -19.88
CA LYS A 538 -8.52 56.86 -20.68
C LYS A 538 -7.72 57.89 -19.87
N LYS A 539 -8.30 58.39 -18.78
CA LYS A 539 -7.68 59.40 -17.90
C LYS A 539 -6.91 58.80 -16.72
N GLY A 540 -7.00 57.48 -16.50
CA GLY A 540 -6.37 56.79 -15.37
C GLY A 540 -7.00 57.10 -14.01
N ASP A 541 -8.25 57.57 -13.99
CA ASP A 541 -8.99 57.96 -12.80
C ASP A 541 -9.78 56.77 -12.24
N LEU A 542 -9.17 56.05 -11.30
CA LEU A 542 -9.68 54.77 -10.78
C LEU A 542 -10.95 54.91 -9.93
N GLU A 543 -11.12 56.02 -9.20
CA GLU A 543 -12.25 56.22 -8.29
C GLU A 543 -13.54 56.43 -9.09
N ASN A 544 -13.53 57.39 -10.02
CA ASN A 544 -14.68 57.65 -10.89
C ASN A 544 -14.93 56.53 -11.91
N PHE A 545 -13.90 55.74 -12.25
CA PHE A 545 -14.06 54.53 -13.04
C PHE A 545 -14.87 53.48 -12.27
N CYS A 546 -14.53 53.21 -11.01
CA CYS A 546 -15.26 52.29 -10.15
C CYS A 546 -16.73 52.74 -9.96
N ASP A 547 -16.96 54.03 -9.75
CA ASP A 547 -18.32 54.58 -9.65
C ASP A 547 -19.11 54.39 -10.96
N SER A 548 -18.48 54.61 -12.11
CA SER A 548 -19.09 54.38 -13.43
C SER A 548 -19.41 52.89 -13.67
N VAL A 549 -18.57 51.98 -13.21
CA VAL A 549 -18.83 50.52 -13.27
C VAL A 549 -19.95 50.11 -12.31
N GLY A 550 -20.02 50.70 -11.11
CA GLY A 550 -21.12 50.49 -10.17
C GLY A 550 -22.46 50.95 -10.72
N ASN A 551 -22.49 52.14 -11.34
CA ASN A 551 -23.69 52.68 -12.00
C ASN A 551 -24.09 51.86 -13.23
N PHE A 552 -23.12 51.34 -13.99
CA PHE A 552 -23.37 50.41 -15.09
C PHE A 552 -24.05 49.13 -14.60
N SER A 553 -23.49 48.48 -13.57
CA SER A 553 -24.06 47.25 -13.00
C SER A 553 -25.49 47.48 -12.50
N THR A 554 -25.71 48.57 -11.76
CA THR A 554 -27.03 48.91 -11.20
C THR A 554 -28.06 49.18 -12.30
N SER A 555 -27.63 49.83 -13.40
CA SER A 555 -28.49 50.10 -14.55
C SER A 555 -28.87 48.83 -15.31
N VAL A 556 -27.92 47.89 -15.48
CA VAL A 556 -28.19 46.59 -16.12
C VAL A 556 -29.16 45.75 -15.29
N CYS A 557 -28.99 45.68 -13.97
CA CYS A 557 -29.92 44.96 -13.10
C CYS A 557 -31.34 45.54 -13.20
N GLY A 558 -31.49 46.86 -13.06
CA GLY A 558 -32.81 47.51 -13.15
C GLY A 558 -33.46 47.39 -14.53
N LEU A 559 -32.67 47.39 -15.61
CA LEU A 559 -33.18 47.15 -16.97
C LEU A 559 -33.69 45.72 -17.13
N THR A 560 -32.97 44.74 -16.56
CA THR A 560 -33.34 43.33 -16.60
C THR A 560 -34.63 43.08 -15.82
N GLU A 561 -34.76 43.67 -14.62
CA GLU A 561 -35.97 43.59 -13.79
C GLU A 561 -37.20 44.18 -14.50
N ALA A 562 -37.08 45.37 -15.08
CA ALA A 562 -38.17 46.03 -15.79
C ALA A 562 -38.55 45.30 -17.09
N ALA A 563 -37.56 44.74 -17.81
CA ALA A 563 -37.80 43.97 -19.03
C ALA A 563 -38.48 42.62 -18.72
N SER A 564 -38.06 41.92 -17.65
CA SER A 564 -38.70 40.67 -17.22
C SER A 564 -40.13 40.90 -16.72
N GLN A 565 -40.39 42.00 -15.98
CA GLN A 565 -41.75 42.38 -15.60
C GLN A 565 -42.62 42.72 -16.82
N ALA A 566 -42.10 43.48 -17.78
CA ALA A 566 -42.83 43.79 -19.00
C ALA A 566 -43.14 42.53 -19.82
N ALA A 567 -42.21 41.58 -19.90
CA ALA A 567 -42.44 40.29 -20.57
C ALA A 567 -43.52 39.45 -19.88
N TYR A 568 -43.54 39.43 -18.54
CA TYR A 568 -44.60 38.79 -17.75
C TYR A 568 -45.97 39.44 -18.04
N LEU A 569 -46.04 40.78 -17.98
CA LEU A 569 -47.28 41.53 -18.25
C LEU A 569 -47.81 41.35 -19.67
N VAL A 570 -46.92 41.13 -20.65
CA VAL A 570 -47.31 40.79 -22.04
C VAL A 570 -47.82 39.36 -22.13
N GLY A 571 -47.25 38.41 -21.38
CA GLY A 571 -47.71 37.02 -21.33
C GLY A 571 -49.13 36.85 -20.76
N ILE A 572 -49.48 37.60 -19.72
CA ILE A 572 -50.85 37.61 -19.16
C ILE A 572 -51.86 38.40 -20.01
N ALA A 573 -51.39 39.20 -20.98
CA ALA A 573 -52.25 39.98 -21.87
C ALA A 573 -52.78 39.17 -23.07
N ASP A 574 -52.32 37.93 -23.26
CA ASP A 574 -52.87 37.01 -24.26
C ASP A 574 -54.28 36.58 -23.85
N GLY A 575 -55.24 36.66 -24.78
CA GLY A 575 -56.65 36.33 -24.54
C GLY A 575 -56.91 34.85 -24.25
N ALA A 576 -55.91 33.98 -24.41
CA ALA A 576 -55.95 32.58 -24.00
C ALA A 576 -55.35 32.31 -22.60
N SER A 577 -54.73 33.32 -21.98
CA SER A 577 -54.11 33.21 -20.65
C SER A 577 -55.15 33.45 -19.54
N GLU A 578 -55.18 32.60 -18.53
CA GLU A 578 -55.88 32.89 -17.27
C GLU A 578 -54.93 33.69 -16.35
N PRO A 579 -55.37 34.84 -15.81
CA PRO A 579 -54.52 35.72 -14.99
C PRO A 579 -54.14 35.17 -13.62
#